data_AF-A0A3S0HG80-F1
#
_entry.id   AF-A0A3S0HG80-F1
#
_cell.length_a   1.000
_cell.length_b   1.000
_cell.length_c   1.000
_cell.angle_alpha   90.00
_cell.angle_beta   90.00
_cell.angle_gamma   90.00
#
_symmetry.space_group_name_H-M   'P 1'
#
loop_
_entity.id
_entity.type
_entity.pdbx_description
1 polymer ?
#
loop_
_entity_poly.entity_id
_entity_poly.type
_entity_poly.pdbx_seq_one_letter_code
_entity_poly.pdbx_strand_id
1 'polypeptide(L)'
;MRIWPSRSLSPTTRGSDVSEVLIQAAASQLLAAPHGSKGRIASALAEQLGCSVQTAYRHLSKVTAALKPRKRRSDAGELSLTRDEAASIAALVEETRRLTGTGALPVEEAVDALRANGKIEAMRVDKGTGEVVQLSTSAICRAIRHYGFHRDQLAAATPAARLSSPHPNHLWQIDASVSRQFYLADDGTRVMDKREFYRGKPGNFTKIAERRLWRYAITDHASGAIELFYVLGAESSANLLSALIHAMTRREIGTMHGVPKLLMMDPGSAMTATSTSSFLAACGIEPIINEVGNARAKGQVENANYLIETHFEALLKLRAPVTSLEEINTLAQQWAQAYNATRTHSRTGYTRRDGWLRITPDQLRLAPAVEVLRQLATSAPKACTVRDCMIRFRSQQYDVRGVPGLINGQRVDVVVNALDPEGSVRVLMPGTQDCAPVHYIAPRIGRDDWGFLDSAAQVGTEYRTAPETSADAARKELDRLAMQVHTDAEAAVARKAKRVAFGGQIDPMKHLREANVAPSLPRSGRIAQVDAPQVLAAQRIEPAPIRAELPPLNHVEAAMRLKPLLEAAGSAWSPDHYARTAQRWPEGLPVDQVESWAHALATPERGGLRLVEGGTA
;
A
#
# COMPACT_ATOMS: atom_id res chain seq x y z
N MET A 1 -40.81 41.66 33.46
CA MET A 1 -41.70 40.65 34.06
C MET A 1 -41.21 39.27 33.66
N ARG A 2 -40.41 38.61 34.51
CA ARG A 2 -40.28 37.14 34.64
C ARG A 2 -39.29 36.83 35.77
N ILE A 3 -39.84 36.11 36.74
CA ILE A 3 -39.36 35.71 38.06
C ILE A 3 -38.20 34.69 37.93
N TRP A 4 -37.15 34.85 38.74
CA TRP A 4 -36.18 33.78 39.06
C TRP A 4 -36.55 33.18 40.43
N PRO A 5 -36.46 31.85 40.63
CA PRO A 5 -36.87 31.23 41.88
C PRO A 5 -35.84 31.45 42.98
N SER A 6 -36.34 31.86 44.15
CA SER A 6 -35.61 31.93 45.41
C SER A 6 -35.05 30.56 45.80
N ARG A 7 -33.74 30.47 46.03
CA ARG A 7 -33.14 29.35 46.77
C ARG A 7 -33.68 29.36 48.19
N SER A 8 -34.39 28.30 48.58
CA SER A 8 -34.71 28.02 49.97
C SER A 8 -33.43 27.70 50.74
N LEU A 9 -33.12 28.53 51.73
CA LEU A 9 -32.13 28.22 52.75
C LEU A 9 -32.72 27.15 53.67
N SER A 10 -32.15 25.94 53.62
CA SER A 10 -32.39 24.87 54.60
C SER A 10 -31.96 25.32 56.01
N PRO A 11 -32.74 25.02 57.08
CA PRO A 11 -32.49 25.53 58.43
C PRO A 11 -31.38 24.81 59.22
N THR A 12 -30.50 24.04 58.58
CA THR A 12 -29.58 23.11 59.27
C THR A 12 -28.20 23.68 59.65
N THR A 13 -27.86 24.90 59.25
CA THR A 13 -26.50 25.47 59.44
C THR A 13 -26.24 26.13 60.80
N ARG A 14 -27.26 26.38 61.62
CA ARG A 14 -27.08 27.04 62.94
C ARG A 14 -26.58 26.12 64.05
N GLY A 15 -26.78 24.80 63.93
CA GLY A 15 -26.38 23.83 64.96
C GLY A 15 -24.90 23.42 64.94
N SER A 16 -24.26 23.46 63.76
CA SER A 16 -22.86 23.04 63.60
C SER A 16 -21.87 24.07 64.14
N ASP A 17 -22.09 25.37 63.91
CA ASP A 17 -21.20 26.44 64.40
C ASP A 17 -21.13 26.49 65.92
N VAL A 18 -22.27 26.30 66.59
CA VAL A 18 -22.34 26.31 68.06
C VAL A 18 -21.57 25.12 68.64
N SER A 19 -21.65 23.95 68.01
CA SER A 19 -20.92 22.77 68.45
C SER A 19 -19.40 22.92 68.33
N GLU A 20 -18.93 23.59 67.28
CA GLU A 20 -17.51 23.80 67.03
C GLU A 20 -16.89 24.82 68.00
N VAL A 21 -17.62 25.91 68.27
CA VAL A 21 -17.22 26.92 69.27
C VAL A 21 -17.11 26.31 70.68
N LEU A 22 -18.06 25.45 71.07
CA LEU A 22 -18.03 24.75 72.36
C LEU A 22 -16.83 23.81 72.49
N ILE A 23 -16.50 23.06 71.42
CA ILE A 23 -15.33 22.18 71.40
C ILE A 23 -14.02 22.99 71.51
N GLN A 24 -13.92 24.13 70.81
CA GLN A 24 -12.74 25.00 70.82
C GLN A 24 -12.49 25.61 72.21
N ALA A 25 -13.56 26.07 72.87
CA ALA A 25 -13.50 26.63 74.21
C ALA A 25 -13.10 25.58 75.24
N ALA A 26 -13.70 24.38 75.19
CA ALA A 26 -13.37 23.27 76.07
C ALA A 26 -11.95 22.74 75.84
N ALA A 27 -11.44 22.74 74.61
CA ALA A 27 -10.06 22.37 74.30
C ALA A 27 -9.04 23.35 74.92
N SER A 28 -9.35 24.66 74.85
CA SER A 28 -8.52 25.71 75.46
C SER A 28 -8.49 25.58 76.99
N GLN A 29 -9.65 25.33 77.60
CA GLN A 29 -9.76 25.06 79.04
C GLN A 29 -8.99 23.79 79.44
N LEU A 30 -9.05 22.73 78.63
CA LEU A 30 -8.35 21.47 78.89
C LEU A 30 -6.82 21.62 78.84
N LEU A 31 -6.30 22.52 78.01
CA LEU A 31 -4.87 22.84 77.91
C LEU A 31 -4.35 23.67 79.10
N ALA A 32 -5.20 24.52 79.68
CA ALA A 32 -4.88 25.34 80.85
C ALA A 32 -5.14 24.64 82.19
N ALA A 33 -5.80 23.47 82.18
CA ALA A 33 -6.30 22.83 83.39
C ALA A 33 -5.20 22.10 84.21
N PRO A 34 -5.17 22.25 85.55
CA PRO A 34 -4.29 21.49 86.43
C PRO A 34 -4.68 19.99 86.51
N HIS A 35 -3.74 19.15 86.97
CA HIS A 35 -3.92 17.70 87.05
C HIS A 35 -5.20 17.33 87.83
N GLY A 36 -6.02 16.42 87.29
CA GLY A 36 -7.29 15.97 87.90
C GLY A 36 -8.57 16.68 87.43
N SER A 37 -8.48 17.82 86.74
CA SER A 37 -9.66 18.60 86.30
C SER A 37 -10.18 18.25 84.88
N LYS A 38 -9.42 17.44 84.13
CA LYS A 38 -9.70 17.07 82.73
C LYS A 38 -10.99 16.26 82.56
N GLY A 39 -11.30 15.39 83.53
CA GLY A 39 -12.54 14.59 83.52
C GLY A 39 -13.79 15.46 83.57
N ARG A 40 -13.77 16.53 84.37
CA ARG A 40 -14.89 17.46 84.52
C ARG A 40 -15.16 18.25 83.23
N ILE A 41 -14.10 18.68 82.54
CA ILE A 41 -14.20 19.44 81.28
C ILE A 41 -14.77 18.56 80.16
N ALA A 42 -14.33 17.30 80.08
CA ALA A 42 -14.86 16.35 79.10
C ALA A 42 -16.32 15.99 79.37
N SER A 43 -16.72 15.82 80.64
CA SER A 43 -18.11 15.55 81.01
C SER A 43 -19.03 16.74 80.72
N ALA A 44 -18.61 17.97 81.05
CA ALA A 44 -19.39 19.18 80.75
C ALA A 44 -19.59 19.38 79.24
N LEU A 45 -18.55 19.12 78.44
CA LEU A 45 -18.66 19.17 76.98
C LEU A 45 -19.59 18.07 76.43
N ALA A 46 -19.54 16.87 77.02
CA ALA A 46 -20.40 15.76 76.62
C ALA A 46 -21.88 16.07 76.83
N GLU A 47 -22.21 16.69 77.98
CA GLU A 47 -23.56 17.15 78.32
C GLU A 47 -24.04 18.26 77.37
N GLN A 48 -23.19 19.25 77.09
CA GLN A 48 -23.50 20.37 76.18
C GLN A 48 -23.70 19.92 74.72
N LEU A 49 -23.02 18.86 74.29
CA LEU A 49 -23.11 18.31 72.92
C LEU A 49 -24.11 17.16 72.80
N GLY A 50 -24.74 16.71 73.89
CA GLY A 50 -25.62 15.55 73.91
C GLY A 50 -24.93 14.25 73.45
N CYS A 51 -23.64 14.09 73.73
CA CYS A 51 -22.85 12.93 73.30
C CYS A 51 -22.18 12.21 74.47
N SER A 52 -21.58 11.04 74.22
CA SER A 52 -20.84 10.33 75.27
C SER A 52 -19.53 11.04 75.64
N VAL A 53 -19.09 10.89 76.89
CA VAL A 53 -17.81 11.44 77.39
C VAL A 53 -16.63 10.98 76.52
N GLN A 54 -16.65 9.75 76.02
CA GLN A 54 -15.64 9.22 75.11
C GLN A 54 -15.62 9.95 73.75
N THR A 55 -16.79 10.39 73.27
CA THR A 55 -16.91 11.17 72.03
C THR A 55 -16.43 12.60 72.26
N ALA A 56 -16.75 13.22 73.39
CA ALA A 56 -16.20 14.51 73.79
C ALA A 56 -14.66 14.49 73.87
N TYR A 57 -14.06 13.45 74.47
CA TYR A 57 -12.59 13.26 74.45
C TYR A 57 -12.02 13.13 73.03
N ARG A 58 -12.74 12.51 72.10
CA ARG A 58 -12.32 12.36 70.71
C ARG A 58 -12.30 13.72 69.98
N HIS A 59 -13.31 14.55 70.22
CA HIS A 59 -13.36 15.93 69.69
C HIS A 59 -12.25 16.80 70.31
N LEU A 60 -12.07 16.73 71.63
CA LEU A 60 -11.00 17.44 72.35
C LEU A 60 -9.60 17.01 71.88
N SER A 61 -9.36 15.71 71.69
CA SER A 61 -8.07 15.17 71.22
C SER A 61 -7.70 15.71 69.83
N LYS A 62 -8.67 15.80 68.91
CA LYS A 62 -8.46 16.37 67.57
C LYS A 62 -7.99 17.82 67.62
N VAL A 63 -8.64 18.65 68.46
CA VAL A 63 -8.33 20.09 68.56
C VAL A 63 -7.03 20.32 69.37
N THR A 64 -6.83 19.59 70.47
CA THR A 64 -5.63 19.72 71.30
C THR A 64 -4.36 19.19 70.64
N ALA A 65 -4.46 18.15 69.80
CA ALA A 65 -3.34 17.68 68.98
C ALA A 65 -2.86 18.74 67.97
N ALA A 66 -3.76 19.59 67.46
CA ALA A 66 -3.41 20.71 66.60
C ALA A 66 -2.76 21.87 67.35
N LEU A 67 -3.17 22.12 68.60
CA LEU A 67 -2.69 23.23 69.43
C LEU A 67 -1.33 22.96 70.12
N LYS A 68 -0.95 21.70 70.31
CA LYS A 68 0.35 21.34 70.91
C LYS A 68 1.07 20.27 70.08
N PRO A 69 1.75 20.66 68.97
CA PRO A 69 2.54 19.72 68.21
C PRO A 69 3.66 19.14 69.10
N ARG A 70 3.87 17.82 68.99
CA ARG A 70 4.91 17.10 69.75
C ARG A 70 6.28 17.72 69.46
N LYS A 71 7.04 18.07 70.51
CA LYS A 71 8.38 18.67 70.39
C LYS A 71 9.25 17.77 69.49
N ARG A 72 9.59 18.29 68.31
CA ARG A 72 10.42 17.60 67.32
C ARG A 72 11.88 17.62 67.83
N ARG A 73 12.60 16.50 67.68
CA ARG A 73 14.02 16.41 68.08
C ARG A 73 14.86 17.36 67.22
N SER A 74 15.95 17.90 67.76
CA SER A 74 16.78 18.92 67.11
C SER A 74 17.51 18.41 65.85
N ASP A 75 17.67 17.10 65.72
CA ASP A 75 18.31 16.40 64.61
C ASP A 75 17.32 15.84 63.58
N ALA A 76 16.02 16.15 63.72
CA ALA A 76 14.96 15.54 62.93
C ALA A 76 14.94 16.03 61.48
N GLY A 77 15.77 15.40 60.65
CA GLY A 77 15.92 15.69 59.22
C GLY A 77 17.38 15.68 58.76
N GLU A 78 18.34 15.58 59.68
CA GLU A 78 19.77 15.51 59.36
C GLU A 78 20.12 14.07 58.94
N LEU A 79 20.62 13.89 57.72
CA LEU A 79 21.06 12.59 57.19
C LEU A 79 22.57 12.58 57.06
N SER A 80 23.21 11.56 57.63
CA SER A 80 24.66 11.37 57.49
C SER A 80 25.06 10.75 56.15
N LEU A 81 24.15 10.03 55.48
CA LEU A 81 24.40 9.52 54.13
C LEU A 81 24.20 10.64 53.11
N THR A 82 25.19 10.86 52.26
CA THR A 82 25.10 11.86 51.19
C THR A 82 24.13 11.40 50.10
N ARG A 83 23.65 12.36 49.30
CA ARG A 83 22.76 12.05 48.17
C ARG A 83 23.46 11.18 47.12
N ASP A 84 24.74 11.39 46.87
CA ASP A 84 25.49 10.69 45.82
C ASP A 84 25.79 9.24 46.21
N GLU A 85 26.10 8.98 47.48
CA GLU A 85 26.19 7.61 48.00
C GLU A 85 24.82 6.92 47.95
N ALA A 86 23.75 7.61 48.36
CA ALA A 86 22.39 7.07 48.28
C ALA A 86 21.97 6.75 46.82
N ALA A 87 22.35 7.61 45.87
CA ALA A 87 22.10 7.40 44.45
C ALA A 87 22.89 6.20 43.91
N SER A 88 24.16 6.06 44.30
CA SER A 88 25.01 4.94 43.88
C SER A 88 24.47 3.59 44.37
N ILE A 89 24.02 3.53 45.63
CA ILE A 89 23.37 2.35 46.20
C ILE A 89 22.07 2.03 45.48
N ALA A 90 21.20 3.03 45.27
CA ALA A 90 19.92 2.83 44.58
C ALA A 90 20.10 2.41 43.11
N ALA A 91 21.09 2.97 42.40
CA ALA A 91 21.39 2.63 41.02
C ALA A 91 21.81 1.16 40.87
N LEU A 92 22.70 0.67 41.73
CA LEU A 92 23.13 -0.73 41.71
C LEU A 92 21.97 -1.70 41.99
N VAL A 93 21.08 -1.34 42.94
CA VAL A 93 19.89 -2.14 43.27
C VAL A 93 18.89 -2.17 42.12
N GLU A 94 18.70 -1.06 41.39
CA GLU A 94 17.79 -1.03 40.25
C GLU A 94 18.37 -1.73 39.01
N GLU A 95 19.67 -1.60 38.75
CA GLU A 95 20.34 -2.25 37.60
C GLU A 95 20.31 -3.79 37.70
N THR A 96 20.41 -4.32 38.92
CA THR A 96 20.37 -5.77 39.16
C THR A 96 18.96 -6.36 39.06
N ARG A 97 17.94 -5.53 38.87
CA ARG A 97 16.55 -5.94 38.82
C ARG A 97 16.20 -6.52 37.45
N ARG A 98 15.47 -7.65 37.44
CA ARG A 98 14.94 -8.21 36.19
C ARG A 98 13.78 -7.37 35.66
N LEU A 99 13.57 -7.41 34.34
CA LEU A 99 12.42 -6.81 33.63
C LEU A 99 11.05 -7.23 34.22
N THR A 100 10.95 -8.41 34.83
CA THR A 100 9.74 -8.90 35.52
C THR A 100 9.50 -8.28 36.90
N GLY A 101 10.40 -7.41 37.36
CA GLY A 101 10.31 -6.71 38.64
C GLY A 101 10.87 -7.47 39.85
N THR A 102 11.41 -8.68 39.66
CA THR A 102 11.95 -9.58 40.70
C THR A 102 13.47 -9.71 40.62
N GLY A 103 14.11 -10.12 41.72
CA GLY A 103 15.55 -10.43 41.75
C GLY A 103 16.50 -9.24 41.93
N ALA A 104 16.03 -8.14 42.53
CA ALA A 104 16.89 -7.01 42.89
C ALA A 104 17.87 -7.39 44.02
N LEU A 105 19.11 -6.89 43.95
CA LEU A 105 20.13 -7.08 44.97
C LEU A 105 19.68 -6.50 46.32
N PRO A 106 19.85 -7.21 47.45
CA PRO A 106 19.59 -6.64 48.78
C PRO A 106 20.43 -5.39 49.02
N VAL A 107 19.87 -4.39 49.71
CA VAL A 107 20.57 -3.12 50.00
C VAL A 107 21.86 -3.34 50.78
N GLU A 108 21.90 -4.36 51.64
CA GLU A 108 23.08 -4.74 52.42
C GLU A 108 24.22 -5.21 51.52
N GLU A 109 23.94 -6.14 50.61
CA GLU A 109 24.91 -6.63 49.63
C GLU A 109 25.35 -5.52 48.66
N ALA A 110 24.44 -4.61 48.28
CA ALA A 110 24.78 -3.45 47.45
C ALA A 110 25.73 -2.49 48.16
N VAL A 111 25.54 -2.25 49.46
CA VAL A 111 26.42 -1.40 50.28
C VAL A 111 27.79 -2.03 50.44
N ASP A 112 27.85 -3.33 50.74
CA ASP A 112 29.11 -4.06 50.90
C ASP A 112 29.91 -4.07 49.59
N ALA A 113 29.25 -4.36 48.46
CA ALA A 113 29.88 -4.34 47.15
C ALA A 113 30.41 -2.94 46.79
N LEU A 114 29.63 -1.87 47.00
CA LEU A 114 30.06 -0.51 46.69
C LEU A 114 31.17 -0.03 47.62
N ARG A 115 31.15 -0.41 48.90
CA ARG A 115 32.19 -0.06 49.87
C ARG A 115 33.49 -0.79 49.56
N ALA A 116 33.44 -2.09 49.24
CA ALA A 116 34.61 -2.86 48.82
C ALA A 116 35.28 -2.31 47.56
N ASN A 117 34.50 -1.67 46.67
CA ASN A 117 34.99 -1.00 45.47
C ASN A 117 35.32 0.50 45.66
N GLY A 118 35.31 1.01 46.90
CA GLY A 118 35.64 2.40 47.22
C GLY A 118 34.68 3.43 46.60
N LYS A 119 33.44 3.04 46.29
CA LYS A 119 32.43 3.90 45.66
C LYS A 119 31.56 4.65 46.67
N ILE A 120 31.46 4.15 47.90
CA ILE A 120 30.74 4.78 49.01
C ILE A 120 31.51 4.55 50.31
N GLU A 121 31.34 5.44 51.28
CA GLU A 121 31.81 5.24 52.66
C GLU A 121 30.66 4.75 53.55
N ALA A 122 29.51 5.43 53.45
CA ALA A 122 28.30 5.20 54.24
C ALA A 122 28.62 5.14 55.74
N MET A 123 29.23 6.20 56.27
CA MET A 123 29.65 6.35 57.66
C MET A 123 29.00 7.57 58.31
N ARG A 124 29.03 7.62 59.64
CA ARG A 124 28.64 8.79 60.44
C ARG A 124 29.66 9.01 61.56
N VAL A 125 29.86 10.25 61.96
CA VAL A 125 30.61 10.59 63.17
C VAL A 125 29.63 10.55 64.35
N ASP A 126 29.94 9.77 65.38
CA ASP A 126 29.19 9.78 66.62
C ASP A 126 29.49 11.09 67.38
N LYS A 127 28.48 11.93 67.58
CA LYS A 127 28.64 13.25 68.22
C LYS A 127 29.03 13.15 69.71
N GLY A 128 28.87 11.99 70.34
CA GLY A 128 29.21 11.75 71.74
C GLY A 128 30.62 11.20 71.95
N THR A 129 31.13 10.35 71.04
CA THR A 129 32.46 9.73 71.15
C THR A 129 33.49 10.29 70.17
N GLY A 130 33.06 10.97 69.10
CA GLY A 130 33.92 11.44 68.02
C GLY A 130 34.38 10.35 67.06
N GLU A 131 33.96 9.09 67.27
CA GLU A 131 34.35 7.96 66.43
C GLU A 131 33.55 7.91 65.13
N VAL A 132 34.20 7.45 64.06
CA VAL A 132 33.56 7.21 62.77
C VAL A 132 32.97 5.80 62.77
N VAL A 133 31.64 5.70 62.69
CA VAL A 133 30.90 4.44 62.74
C VAL A 133 30.14 4.22 61.42
N GLN A 134 30.08 2.99 60.96
CA GLN A 134 29.29 2.65 59.78
C GLN A 134 27.80 2.92 59.99
N LEU A 135 27.13 3.38 58.93
CA LEU A 135 25.69 3.53 58.93
C LEU A 135 25.00 2.18 58.92
N SER A 136 23.95 2.04 59.74
CA SER A 136 23.09 0.85 59.70
C SER A 136 22.24 0.83 58.43
N THR A 137 21.87 -0.38 57.98
CA THR A 137 20.99 -0.58 56.81
C THR A 137 19.72 0.25 56.91
N SER A 138 19.13 0.36 58.11
CA SER A 138 17.91 1.16 58.33
C SER A 138 18.14 2.67 58.14
N ALA A 139 19.32 3.19 58.51
CA ALA A 139 19.67 4.59 58.28
C ALA A 139 19.89 4.87 56.79
N ILE A 140 20.53 3.94 56.08
CA ILE A 140 20.75 4.00 54.63
C ILE A 140 19.40 3.95 53.88
N CYS A 141 18.53 2.99 54.18
CA CYS A 141 17.20 2.89 53.59
C CYS A 141 16.35 4.14 53.84
N ARG A 142 16.46 4.75 55.03
CA ARG A 142 15.78 6.02 55.36
C ARG A 142 16.31 7.16 54.49
N ALA A 143 17.62 7.27 54.30
CA ALA A 143 18.23 8.29 53.45
C ALA A 143 17.84 8.11 51.97
N ILE A 144 17.91 6.88 51.44
CA ILE A 144 17.46 6.55 50.08
C ILE A 144 16.00 6.98 49.85
N ARG A 145 15.11 6.72 50.82
CA ARG A 145 13.69 7.15 50.75
C ARG A 145 13.49 8.65 50.90
N HIS A 146 14.32 9.31 51.69
CA HIS A 146 14.29 10.76 51.84
C HIS A 146 14.70 11.47 50.54
N TYR A 147 15.74 10.98 49.87
CA TYR A 147 16.20 11.55 48.59
C TYR A 147 15.34 11.17 47.38
N GLY A 148 14.30 10.33 47.55
CA GLY A 148 13.39 9.95 46.48
C GLY A 148 13.84 8.75 45.64
N PHE A 149 14.90 8.06 46.04
CA PHE A 149 15.48 6.93 45.31
C PHE A 149 14.97 5.57 45.79
N HIS A 150 14.01 5.54 46.71
CA HIS A 150 13.44 4.27 47.15
C HIS A 150 12.62 3.64 46.03
N ARG A 151 12.69 2.32 45.91
CA ARG A 151 11.96 1.51 44.93
C ARG A 151 10.51 1.96 44.73
N ASP A 152 9.73 2.04 45.81
CA ASP A 152 8.32 2.44 45.73
C ASP A 152 8.10 3.86 45.12
N GLN A 153 9.08 4.76 45.25
CA GLN A 153 9.04 6.11 44.69
C GLN A 153 9.49 6.13 43.22
N LEU A 154 10.52 5.36 42.87
CA LEU A 154 10.97 5.21 41.48
C LEU A 154 9.97 4.40 40.63
N ALA A 155 9.30 3.44 41.25
CA ALA A 155 8.20 2.69 40.65
C ALA A 155 6.86 3.46 40.69
N ALA A 156 6.82 4.64 41.30
CA ALA A 156 5.62 5.47 41.27
C ALA A 156 5.38 5.92 39.84
N ALA A 157 4.18 5.62 39.33
CA ALA A 157 3.85 5.94 37.95
C ALA A 157 3.93 7.44 37.68
N THR A 158 4.60 7.81 36.58
CA THR A 158 4.68 9.19 36.07
C THR A 158 3.28 9.82 36.00
N PRO A 159 3.13 11.12 36.36
CA PRO A 159 1.87 11.84 36.20
C PRO A 159 1.37 11.75 34.75
N ALA A 160 0.18 11.22 34.54
CA ALA A 160 -0.40 11.06 33.21
C ALA A 160 -1.04 12.37 32.72
N ALA A 161 -0.85 12.70 31.44
CA ALA A 161 -1.61 13.76 30.79
C ALA A 161 -3.10 13.38 30.78
N ARG A 162 -3.97 14.31 31.19
CA ARG A 162 -5.42 14.10 31.19
C ARG A 162 -5.94 14.38 29.78
N LEU A 163 -6.55 13.37 29.17
CA LEU A 163 -7.21 13.51 27.86
C LEU A 163 -8.65 14.01 28.04
N SER A 164 -9.16 14.75 27.05
CA SER A 164 -10.56 15.21 27.01
C SER A 164 -11.13 15.10 25.61
N SER A 165 -12.39 14.70 25.51
CA SER A 165 -13.17 14.76 24.26
C SER A 165 -14.29 15.80 24.38
N PRO A 166 -14.51 16.64 23.37
CA PRO A 166 -15.48 17.74 23.43
C PRO A 166 -16.94 17.29 23.42
N HIS A 167 -17.25 16.16 22.77
CA HIS A 167 -18.61 15.64 22.65
C HIS A 167 -18.61 14.11 22.44
N PRO A 168 -19.76 13.42 22.63
CA PRO A 168 -19.91 12.03 22.26
C PRO A 168 -19.66 11.82 20.75
N ASN A 169 -19.19 10.64 20.37
CA ASN A 169 -18.78 10.30 19.00
C ASN A 169 -17.53 11.04 18.49
N HIS A 170 -16.82 11.79 19.36
CA HIS A 170 -15.56 12.41 18.98
C HIS A 170 -14.40 11.42 18.95
N LEU A 171 -14.26 10.64 20.03
CA LEU A 171 -13.18 9.66 20.19
C LEU A 171 -13.76 8.38 20.77
N TRP A 172 -13.59 7.28 20.03
CA TRP A 172 -13.84 5.95 20.56
C TRP A 172 -12.52 5.28 20.92
N GLN A 173 -12.54 4.47 21.97
CA GLN A 173 -11.47 3.55 22.30
C GLN A 173 -11.95 2.12 22.07
N ILE A 174 -11.12 1.30 21.45
CA ILE A 174 -11.42 -0.11 21.20
C ILE A 174 -10.28 -0.98 21.72
N ASP A 175 -10.63 -2.05 22.41
CA ASP A 175 -9.69 -3.05 22.91
C ASP A 175 -10.24 -4.46 22.70
N ALA A 176 -9.34 -5.38 22.38
CA ALA A 176 -9.65 -6.79 22.12
C ALA A 176 -9.01 -7.65 23.20
N SER A 177 -9.83 -8.45 23.89
CA SER A 177 -9.32 -9.40 24.88
C SER A 177 -9.94 -10.77 24.65
N VAL A 178 -9.16 -11.82 24.92
CA VAL A 178 -9.69 -13.18 24.99
C VAL A 178 -10.63 -13.24 26.21
N SER A 179 -11.84 -13.75 26.02
CA SER A 179 -12.71 -14.01 27.17
C SER A 179 -12.07 -15.10 28.02
N ARG A 180 -11.66 -14.75 29.24
CA ARG A 180 -10.90 -15.66 30.13
C ARG A 180 -11.72 -16.87 30.59
N GLN A 181 -13.03 -16.85 30.39
CA GLN A 181 -13.96 -17.75 31.06
C GLN A 181 -14.68 -18.70 30.09
N PHE A 182 -14.79 -18.38 28.79
CA PHE A 182 -15.67 -19.11 27.87
C PHE A 182 -15.03 -19.36 26.51
N TYR A 183 -15.21 -20.57 25.96
CA TYR A 183 -15.02 -20.91 24.54
C TYR A 183 -16.25 -21.65 24.04
N LEU A 184 -16.54 -21.55 22.74
CA LEU A 184 -17.71 -22.19 22.15
C LEU A 184 -17.36 -23.61 21.67
N ALA A 185 -17.92 -24.63 22.32
CA ALA A 185 -17.79 -26.04 21.92
C ALA A 185 -19.03 -26.51 21.13
N ASP A 186 -18.97 -27.72 20.57
CA ASP A 186 -20.07 -28.30 19.77
C ASP A 186 -21.37 -28.49 20.58
N ASP A 187 -21.28 -28.50 21.92
CA ASP A 187 -22.39 -28.59 22.88
C ASP A 187 -22.63 -27.30 23.70
N GLY A 188 -21.97 -26.20 23.33
CA GLY A 188 -22.14 -24.86 23.92
C GLY A 188 -20.92 -24.28 24.63
N THR A 189 -21.08 -23.15 25.35
CA THR A 189 -19.97 -22.45 26.01
C THR A 189 -19.52 -23.21 27.22
N ARG A 190 -18.33 -23.78 27.15
CA ARG A 190 -17.70 -24.45 28.30
C ARG A 190 -16.84 -23.46 29.08
N VAL A 191 -16.87 -23.60 30.41
CA VAL A 191 -15.97 -22.87 31.30
C VAL A 191 -14.56 -23.45 31.11
N MET A 192 -13.60 -22.60 30.78
CA MET A 192 -12.24 -23.04 30.49
C MET A 192 -11.45 -23.25 31.79
N ASP A 193 -10.98 -24.49 32.07
CA ASP A 193 -10.12 -24.75 33.22
C ASP A 193 -8.69 -24.27 32.92
N LYS A 194 -8.14 -23.46 33.84
CA LYS A 194 -6.77 -22.91 33.78
C LYS A 194 -5.69 -23.99 33.56
N ARG A 195 -5.95 -25.24 33.97
CA ARG A 195 -4.99 -26.36 33.88
C ARG A 195 -4.87 -26.98 32.48
N GLU A 196 -5.90 -26.90 31.64
CA GLU A 196 -5.85 -27.45 30.27
C GLU A 196 -4.96 -26.63 29.31
N PHE A 197 -4.53 -25.43 29.74
CA PHE A 197 -3.72 -24.50 28.93
C PHE A 197 -2.19 -24.65 29.14
N TYR A 198 -1.70 -25.49 30.05
CA TYR A 198 -0.25 -25.60 30.29
C TYR A 198 0.47 -26.25 29.09
N ARG A 199 1.06 -25.41 28.22
CA ARG A 199 2.23 -25.52 27.31
C ARG A 199 2.72 -26.87 26.73
N GLY A 200 1.96 -27.97 26.78
CA GLY A 200 2.51 -29.30 26.53
C GLY A 200 2.07 -30.02 25.25
N LYS A 201 1.00 -29.63 24.55
CA LYS A 201 0.44 -30.45 23.44
C LYS A 201 -0.03 -29.62 22.23
N PRO A 202 0.77 -29.53 21.14
CA PRO A 202 0.51 -28.68 19.96
C PRO A 202 -0.82 -28.94 19.24
N GLY A 203 -1.29 -30.19 19.15
CA GLY A 203 -2.47 -30.55 18.35
C GLY A 203 -3.81 -30.05 18.88
N ASN A 204 -3.94 -29.84 20.20
CA ASN A 204 -5.16 -29.26 20.79
C ASN A 204 -5.22 -27.73 20.61
N PHE A 205 -4.10 -27.05 20.40
CA PHE A 205 -4.08 -25.59 20.29
C PHE A 205 -4.82 -25.09 19.04
N THR A 206 -4.71 -25.76 17.90
CA THR A 206 -5.33 -25.30 16.64
C THR A 206 -6.85 -25.39 16.69
N LYS A 207 -7.41 -26.54 17.14
CA LYS A 207 -8.86 -26.73 17.31
C LYS A 207 -9.46 -25.81 18.38
N ILE A 208 -8.71 -25.52 19.45
CA ILE A 208 -9.15 -24.61 20.51
C ILE A 208 -9.04 -23.15 20.05
N ALA A 209 -8.03 -22.79 19.25
CA ALA A 209 -7.83 -21.41 18.78
C ALA A 209 -9.00 -20.93 17.89
N GLU A 210 -9.52 -21.78 17.02
CA GLU A 210 -10.68 -21.46 16.16
C GLU A 210 -11.98 -21.30 16.96
N ARG A 211 -12.06 -21.92 18.13
CA ARG A 211 -13.24 -21.91 19.03
C ARG A 211 -13.19 -20.84 20.12
N ARG A 212 -12.14 -20.01 20.15
CA ARG A 212 -11.96 -18.95 21.15
C ARG A 212 -12.93 -17.80 20.91
N LEU A 213 -13.57 -17.35 21.98
CA LEU A 213 -14.35 -16.13 22.00
C LEU A 213 -13.44 -14.94 22.34
N TRP A 214 -13.30 -14.05 21.37
CA TRP A 214 -12.71 -12.73 21.56
C TRP A 214 -13.79 -11.72 21.83
N ARG A 215 -13.61 -10.91 22.87
CA ARG A 215 -14.47 -9.76 23.15
C ARG A 215 -13.80 -8.50 22.64
N TYR A 216 -14.59 -7.67 21.97
CA TYR A 216 -14.22 -6.31 21.61
C TYR A 216 -15.03 -5.36 22.49
N ALA A 217 -14.31 -4.66 23.36
CA ALA A 217 -14.87 -3.61 24.21
C ALA A 217 -14.66 -2.27 23.52
N ILE A 218 -15.75 -1.57 23.21
CA ILE A 218 -15.72 -0.28 22.55
C ILE A 218 -16.32 0.74 23.51
N THR A 219 -15.65 1.88 23.70
CA THR A 219 -16.16 2.92 24.59
C THR A 219 -16.02 4.32 24.00
N ASP A 220 -17.06 5.13 24.15
CA ASP A 220 -17.02 6.56 23.82
C ASP A 220 -16.34 7.36 24.93
N HIS A 221 -15.25 8.06 24.61
CA HIS A 221 -14.43 8.76 25.61
C HIS A 221 -15.19 9.89 26.33
N ALA A 222 -16.10 10.59 25.66
CA ALA A 222 -16.82 11.71 26.28
C ALA A 222 -17.88 11.23 27.29
N SER A 223 -18.77 10.32 26.86
CA SER A 223 -19.92 9.84 27.63
C SER A 223 -19.62 8.66 28.54
N GLY A 224 -18.59 7.87 28.23
CA GLY A 224 -18.31 6.59 28.88
C GLY A 224 -19.26 5.46 28.46
N ALA A 225 -20.05 5.65 27.39
CA ALA A 225 -20.87 4.58 26.80
C ALA A 225 -20.01 3.38 26.42
N ILE A 226 -20.56 2.19 26.60
CA ILE A 226 -19.88 0.91 26.35
C ILE A 226 -20.70 0.13 25.32
N GLU A 227 -20.03 -0.36 24.28
CA GLU A 227 -20.54 -1.35 23.35
C GLU A 227 -19.67 -2.61 23.44
N LEU A 228 -20.29 -3.78 23.34
CA LEU A 228 -19.63 -5.07 23.49
C LEU A 228 -20.00 -5.98 22.33
N PHE A 229 -19.00 -6.55 21.68
CA PHE A 229 -19.19 -7.49 20.58
C PHE A 229 -18.21 -8.67 20.69
N TYR A 230 -18.72 -9.88 20.50
CA TYR A 230 -17.95 -11.11 20.50
C TYR A 230 -17.76 -11.65 19.08
N VAL A 231 -16.58 -12.20 18.83
CA VAL A 231 -16.20 -12.87 17.58
C VAL A 231 -15.43 -14.16 17.88
N LEU A 232 -15.40 -15.07 16.91
CA LEU A 232 -14.69 -16.35 17.01
C LEU A 232 -13.30 -16.29 16.37
N GLY A 233 -12.43 -17.19 16.80
CA GLY A 233 -11.13 -17.44 16.17
C GLY A 233 -9.98 -16.69 16.83
N ALA A 234 -9.11 -16.10 16.01
CA ALA A 234 -7.94 -15.33 16.46
C ALA A 234 -8.16 -13.81 16.29
N GLU A 235 -7.33 -13.01 16.95
CA GLU A 235 -7.25 -11.58 16.67
C GLU A 235 -6.91 -11.37 15.17
N SER A 236 -7.80 -10.71 14.44
CA SER A 236 -7.66 -10.48 12.99
C SER A 236 -8.27 -9.14 12.62
N SER A 237 -7.82 -8.56 11.51
CA SER A 237 -8.41 -7.31 11.00
C SER A 237 -9.88 -7.47 10.64
N ALA A 238 -10.30 -8.65 10.17
CA ALA A 238 -11.71 -8.96 9.91
C ALA A 238 -12.57 -8.89 11.18
N ASN A 239 -12.05 -9.42 12.29
CA ASN A 239 -12.72 -9.43 13.59
C ASN A 239 -12.86 -8.01 14.16
N LEU A 240 -11.80 -7.23 14.11
CA LEU A 240 -11.83 -5.81 14.47
C LEU A 240 -12.85 -5.03 13.63
N LEU A 241 -12.79 -5.17 12.31
CA LEU A 241 -13.68 -4.44 11.40
C LEU A 241 -15.13 -4.85 11.59
N SER A 242 -15.41 -6.13 11.86
CA SER A 242 -16.75 -6.59 12.21
C SER A 242 -17.28 -5.93 13.48
N ALA A 243 -16.44 -5.84 14.53
CA ALA A 243 -16.81 -5.16 15.78
C ALA A 243 -17.05 -3.65 15.59
N LEU A 244 -16.22 -2.98 14.78
CA LEU A 244 -16.41 -1.57 14.43
C LEU A 244 -17.69 -1.34 13.63
N ILE A 245 -17.94 -2.14 12.58
CA ILE A 245 -19.16 -2.06 11.77
C ILE A 245 -20.39 -2.26 12.65
N HIS A 246 -20.36 -3.26 13.55
CA HIS A 246 -21.41 -3.50 14.52
C HIS A 246 -21.70 -2.25 15.36
N ALA A 247 -20.66 -1.65 15.96
CA ALA A 247 -20.81 -0.48 16.82
C ALA A 247 -21.22 0.79 16.07
N MET A 248 -20.72 1.01 14.85
CA MET A 248 -21.03 2.17 14.00
C MET A 248 -22.46 2.14 13.46
N THR A 249 -22.99 0.93 13.21
CA THR A 249 -24.35 0.75 12.67
C THR A 249 -25.40 1.06 13.72
N ARG A 250 -26.48 1.73 13.34
CA ARG A 250 -27.63 1.92 14.24
C ARG A 250 -28.33 0.58 14.46
N ARG A 251 -28.41 0.15 15.71
CA ARG A 251 -29.05 -1.10 16.14
C ARG A 251 -30.43 -0.81 16.73
N GLU A 252 -31.31 -1.80 16.72
CA GLU A 252 -32.60 -1.70 17.44
C GLU A 252 -32.37 -1.54 18.94
N ILE A 253 -31.40 -2.32 19.46
CA ILE A 253 -31.01 -2.36 20.86
C ILE A 253 -29.63 -1.72 20.98
N GLY A 254 -29.57 -0.50 21.51
CA GLY A 254 -28.32 0.23 21.74
C GLY A 254 -28.40 1.70 21.36
N THR A 255 -27.73 2.56 22.12
CA THR A 255 -27.78 4.02 21.92
C THR A 255 -26.55 4.56 21.19
N MET A 256 -25.38 3.98 21.44
CA MET A 256 -24.10 4.36 20.83
C MET A 256 -24.04 3.89 19.37
N HIS A 257 -23.92 4.80 18.41
CA HIS A 257 -23.79 4.50 16.99
C HIS A 257 -23.21 5.69 16.21
N GLY A 258 -22.93 5.50 14.93
CA GLY A 258 -22.33 6.50 14.06
C GLY A 258 -20.82 6.30 13.85
N VAL A 259 -20.24 7.15 13.02
CA VAL A 259 -18.84 7.14 12.63
C VAL A 259 -18.08 8.11 13.54
N PRO A 260 -17.15 7.64 14.39
CA PRO A 260 -16.39 8.54 15.25
C PRO A 260 -15.39 9.38 14.45
N LYS A 261 -14.96 10.53 14.99
CA LYS A 261 -13.87 11.30 14.36
C LYS A 261 -12.52 10.61 14.55
N LEU A 262 -12.24 10.20 15.78
CA LEU A 262 -10.99 9.57 16.19
C LEU A 262 -11.25 8.17 16.71
N LEU A 263 -10.34 7.24 16.41
CA LEU A 263 -10.35 5.89 16.97
C LEU A 263 -9.01 5.61 17.62
N MET A 264 -9.01 5.49 18.94
CA MET A 264 -7.83 5.12 19.72
C MET A 264 -7.80 3.62 19.94
N MET A 265 -6.63 3.05 19.71
CA MET A 265 -6.41 1.61 19.71
C MET A 265 -4.99 1.27 20.18
N ASP A 266 -4.85 0.04 20.64
CA ASP A 266 -3.57 -0.51 21.07
C ASP A 266 -2.75 -1.00 19.88
N PRO A 267 -1.40 -0.99 19.98
CA PRO A 267 -0.56 -1.57 18.95
C PRO A 267 -0.76 -3.10 18.92
N GLY A 268 -1.56 -3.58 17.96
CA GLY A 268 -1.88 -4.99 17.72
C GLY A 268 -1.68 -5.41 16.27
N SER A 269 -1.55 -6.71 16.02
CA SER A 269 -1.29 -7.26 14.68
C SER A 269 -2.45 -7.02 13.69
N ALA A 270 -3.69 -7.03 14.17
CA ALA A 270 -4.88 -6.65 13.39
C ALA A 270 -4.93 -5.15 13.04
N MET A 271 -4.22 -4.33 13.82
CA MET A 271 -4.31 -2.87 13.79
C MET A 271 -3.35 -2.24 12.77
N THR A 272 -2.24 -2.93 12.49
CA THR A 272 -1.27 -2.54 11.45
C THR A 272 -1.66 -3.03 10.05
N ALA A 273 -2.76 -3.79 9.94
CA ALA A 273 -3.23 -4.29 8.66
C ALA A 273 -3.70 -3.15 7.75
N THR A 274 -3.29 -3.20 6.47
CA THR A 274 -3.71 -2.21 5.47
C THR A 274 -5.23 -2.17 5.31
N SER A 275 -5.93 -3.31 5.46
CA SER A 275 -7.39 -3.36 5.39
C SER A 275 -8.08 -2.51 6.45
N THR A 276 -7.51 -2.47 7.66
CA THR A 276 -8.00 -1.60 8.73
C THR A 276 -7.77 -0.14 8.37
N SER A 277 -6.57 0.20 7.90
CA SER A 277 -6.22 1.58 7.51
C SER A 277 -7.10 2.09 6.36
N SER A 278 -7.31 1.29 5.31
CA SER A 278 -8.18 1.61 4.17
C SER A 278 -9.63 1.84 4.61
N PHE A 279 -10.16 0.99 5.49
CA PHE A 279 -11.52 1.12 6.02
C PHE A 279 -11.69 2.42 6.83
N LEU A 280 -10.75 2.71 7.73
CA LEU A 280 -10.80 3.91 8.57
C LEU A 280 -10.69 5.18 7.70
N ALA A 281 -9.79 5.19 6.72
CA ALA A 281 -9.65 6.30 5.79
C ALA A 281 -10.93 6.52 4.96
N ALA A 282 -11.54 5.45 4.43
CA ALA A 282 -12.80 5.53 3.67
C ALA A 282 -13.97 6.03 4.53
N CYS A 283 -13.99 5.71 5.82
CA CYS A 283 -14.98 6.23 6.77
C CYS A 283 -14.65 7.66 7.26
N GLY A 284 -13.45 8.19 6.96
CA GLY A 284 -12.96 9.45 7.51
C GLY A 284 -12.80 9.41 9.03
N ILE A 285 -12.21 8.32 9.53
CA ILE A 285 -11.84 8.09 10.94
C ILE A 285 -10.32 8.22 11.05
N GLU A 286 -9.85 9.05 11.96
CA GLU A 286 -8.42 9.25 12.24
C GLU A 286 -7.95 8.27 13.34
N PRO A 287 -7.03 7.32 13.04
CA PRO A 287 -6.54 6.38 14.05
C PRO A 287 -5.50 7.04 14.97
N ILE A 288 -5.57 6.74 16.26
CA ILE A 288 -4.56 7.09 17.26
C ILE A 288 -4.01 5.78 17.83
N ILE A 289 -2.76 5.46 17.46
CA ILE A 289 -2.06 4.27 17.96
C ILE A 289 -1.22 4.67 19.17
N ASN A 290 -1.52 4.09 20.33
CA ASN A 290 -0.80 4.39 21.56
C ASN A 290 0.63 3.80 21.54
N GLU A 291 1.59 4.51 22.14
CA GLU A 291 2.95 3.99 22.33
C GLU A 291 2.98 2.75 23.25
N VAL A 292 3.86 1.80 22.94
CA VAL A 292 4.08 0.59 23.75
C VAL A 292 4.57 1.00 25.15
N GLY A 293 3.79 0.70 26.19
CA GLY A 293 4.12 1.01 27.58
C GLY A 293 3.32 2.16 28.21
N ASN A 294 2.54 2.91 27.44
CA ASN A 294 1.68 3.98 27.98
C ASN A 294 0.30 3.43 28.40
N ALA A 295 0.28 2.56 29.42
CA ALA A 295 -0.95 1.90 29.90
C ALA A 295 -2.05 2.90 30.32
N ARG A 296 -1.67 4.10 30.80
CA ARG A 296 -2.66 5.07 31.33
C ARG A 296 -3.39 5.89 30.27
N ALA A 297 -2.94 5.92 29.00
CA ALA A 297 -3.74 6.46 27.90
C ALA A 297 -5.01 5.61 27.62
N LYS A 298 -5.01 4.36 28.09
CA LYS A 298 -6.06 3.34 27.87
C LYS A 298 -7.01 3.15 29.06
N GLY A 299 -6.88 3.97 30.11
CA GLY A 299 -7.56 3.73 31.38
C GLY A 299 -9.09 3.61 31.28
N GLN A 300 -9.74 4.23 30.30
CA GLN A 300 -11.19 4.10 30.13
C GLN A 300 -11.58 2.77 29.48
N VAL A 301 -10.91 2.32 28.41
CA VAL A 301 -11.21 1.02 27.78
C VAL A 301 -10.78 -0.18 28.64
N GLU A 302 -9.69 -0.05 29.41
CA GLU A 302 -9.33 -1.03 30.44
C GLU A 302 -10.41 -1.14 31.51
N ASN A 303 -10.94 0.00 31.97
CA ASN A 303 -12.05 0.01 32.91
C ASN A 303 -13.34 -0.57 32.26
N ALA A 304 -13.60 -0.30 30.98
CA ALA A 304 -14.74 -0.90 30.28
C ALA A 304 -14.62 -2.44 30.26
N ASN A 305 -13.44 -2.97 29.94
CA ASN A 305 -13.14 -4.41 30.05
C ASN A 305 -13.39 -4.94 31.46
N TYR A 306 -12.89 -4.26 32.49
CA TYR A 306 -13.13 -4.64 33.89
C TYR A 306 -14.62 -4.70 34.23
N LEU A 307 -15.40 -3.72 33.76
CA LEU A 307 -16.86 -3.69 33.97
C LEU A 307 -17.56 -4.85 33.26
N ILE A 308 -17.13 -5.19 32.03
CA ILE A 308 -17.65 -6.33 31.29
C ILE A 308 -17.34 -7.64 32.03
N GLU A 309 -16.11 -7.83 32.51
CA GLU A 309 -15.71 -9.03 33.24
C GLU A 309 -16.52 -9.22 34.53
N THR A 310 -16.69 -8.14 35.30
CA THR A 310 -17.28 -8.19 36.64
C THR A 310 -18.81 -8.12 36.66
N HIS A 311 -19.43 -7.43 35.69
CA HIS A 311 -20.87 -7.20 35.67
C HIS A 311 -21.62 -7.95 34.56
N PHE A 312 -20.92 -8.51 33.56
CA PHE A 312 -21.53 -9.32 32.51
C PHE A 312 -21.01 -10.76 32.55
N GLU A 313 -19.72 -10.97 32.28
CA GLU A 313 -19.15 -12.32 32.13
C GLU A 313 -19.26 -13.13 33.42
N ALA A 314 -19.12 -12.48 34.59
CA ALA A 314 -19.32 -13.14 35.88
C ALA A 314 -20.74 -13.73 36.04
N LEU A 315 -21.77 -13.09 35.48
CA LEU A 315 -23.16 -13.55 35.55
C LEU A 315 -23.44 -14.70 34.57
N LEU A 316 -22.68 -14.81 33.48
CA LEU A 316 -22.84 -15.91 32.51
C LEU A 316 -22.58 -17.29 33.14
N LYS A 317 -21.84 -17.36 34.25
CA LYS A 317 -21.62 -18.60 35.02
C LYS A 317 -22.89 -19.13 35.71
N LEU A 318 -23.90 -18.29 35.90
CA LEU A 318 -25.13 -18.64 36.63
C LEU A 318 -26.27 -19.10 35.72
N ARG A 319 -26.04 -19.19 34.41
CA ARG A 319 -27.04 -19.61 33.42
C ARG A 319 -26.59 -20.87 32.68
N ALA A 320 -27.50 -21.44 31.90
CA ALA A 320 -27.17 -22.48 30.94
C ALA A 320 -26.05 -22.01 29.98
N PRO A 321 -25.15 -22.89 29.53
CA PRO A 321 -24.15 -22.58 28.53
C PRO A 321 -24.76 -21.87 27.32
N VAL A 322 -24.14 -20.75 26.89
CA VAL A 322 -24.46 -20.09 25.63
C VAL A 322 -24.05 -20.99 24.48
N THR A 323 -24.91 -21.27 23.53
CA THR A 323 -24.65 -22.29 22.50
C THR A 323 -24.23 -21.72 21.15
N SER A 324 -24.33 -20.40 20.95
CA SER A 324 -23.95 -19.76 19.69
C SER A 324 -23.32 -18.38 19.87
N LEU A 325 -22.61 -17.91 18.83
CA LEU A 325 -22.08 -16.56 18.76
C LEU A 325 -23.20 -15.50 18.72
N GLU A 326 -24.33 -15.84 18.11
CA GLU A 326 -25.50 -14.95 18.05
C GLU A 326 -26.14 -14.76 19.43
N GLU A 327 -26.26 -15.84 20.20
CA GLU A 327 -26.82 -15.80 21.55
C GLU A 327 -25.95 -14.95 22.49
N ILE A 328 -24.62 -15.12 22.49
CA ILE A 328 -23.74 -14.31 23.35
C ILE A 328 -23.79 -12.83 22.98
N ASN A 329 -23.85 -12.51 21.68
CA ASN A 329 -23.95 -11.13 21.21
C ASN A 329 -25.29 -10.49 21.54
N THR A 330 -26.39 -11.26 21.52
CA THR A 330 -27.71 -10.80 21.96
C THR A 330 -27.68 -10.45 23.45
N LEU A 331 -27.13 -11.32 24.29
CA LEU A 331 -26.98 -11.07 25.72
C LEU A 331 -26.06 -9.87 26.01
N ALA A 332 -24.96 -9.75 25.26
CA ALA A 332 -24.03 -8.63 25.37
C ALA A 332 -24.71 -7.30 25.06
N GLN A 333 -25.53 -7.23 24.01
CA GLN A 333 -26.29 -6.03 23.64
C GLN A 333 -27.33 -5.66 24.70
N GLN A 334 -28.08 -6.63 25.22
CA GLN A 334 -29.05 -6.40 26.30
C GLN A 334 -28.37 -5.87 27.56
N TRP A 335 -27.23 -6.47 27.94
CA TRP A 335 -26.45 -6.00 29.08
C TRP A 335 -25.91 -4.59 28.84
N ALA A 336 -25.29 -4.32 27.69
CA ALA A 336 -24.72 -3.01 27.37
C ALA A 336 -25.81 -1.93 27.40
N GLN A 337 -26.98 -2.19 26.83
CA GLN A 337 -28.14 -1.30 26.89
C GLN A 337 -28.55 -1.01 28.33
N ALA A 338 -28.79 -2.04 29.14
CA ALA A 338 -29.24 -1.90 30.52
C ALA A 338 -28.18 -1.18 31.39
N TYR A 339 -26.91 -1.56 31.25
CA TYR A 339 -25.81 -0.99 32.00
C TYR A 339 -25.62 0.49 31.67
N ASN A 340 -25.63 0.84 30.38
CA ASN A 340 -25.51 2.23 29.94
C ASN A 340 -26.69 3.09 30.40
N ALA A 341 -27.90 2.53 30.46
CA ALA A 341 -29.11 3.24 30.83
C ALA A 341 -29.31 3.42 32.35
N THR A 342 -28.73 2.55 33.18
CA THR A 342 -29.02 2.51 34.63
C THR A 342 -27.85 2.92 35.52
N ARG A 343 -26.60 2.76 35.05
CA ARG A 343 -25.41 3.04 35.87
C ARG A 343 -24.88 4.45 35.59
N THR A 344 -24.91 5.29 36.62
CA THR A 344 -24.31 6.62 36.60
C THR A 344 -22.79 6.54 36.47
N HIS A 345 -22.24 7.34 35.55
CA HIS A 345 -20.81 7.50 35.37
C HIS A 345 -20.27 8.55 36.32
N SER A 346 -19.27 8.20 37.15
CA SER A 346 -18.74 9.05 38.22
C SER A 346 -18.25 10.42 37.74
N ARG A 347 -17.56 10.47 36.59
CA ARG A 347 -17.05 11.73 36.00
C ARG A 347 -18.14 12.69 35.50
N THR A 348 -19.18 12.16 34.84
CA THR A 348 -20.17 13.00 34.15
C THR A 348 -21.40 13.28 35.03
N GLY A 349 -21.65 12.45 36.05
CA GLY A 349 -22.84 12.53 36.89
C GLY A 349 -24.13 12.04 36.21
N TYR A 350 -24.05 11.62 34.94
CA TYR A 350 -25.17 11.11 34.16
C TYR A 350 -25.05 9.59 33.98
N THR A 351 -26.15 8.93 33.61
CA THR A 351 -26.05 7.59 33.01
C THR A 351 -25.25 7.71 31.71
N ARG A 352 -24.54 6.65 31.33
CA ARG A 352 -23.71 6.67 30.11
C ARG A 352 -24.56 6.92 28.87
N ARG A 353 -25.77 6.36 28.84
CA ARG A 353 -26.79 6.61 27.81
C ARG A 353 -27.16 8.09 27.75
N ASP A 354 -27.50 8.71 28.87
CA ASP A 354 -27.89 10.12 28.89
C ASP A 354 -26.70 11.02 28.52
N GLY A 355 -25.49 10.65 28.93
CA GLY A 355 -24.25 11.31 28.51
C GLY A 355 -24.05 11.25 27.00
N TRP A 356 -24.33 10.10 26.38
CA TRP A 356 -24.24 9.92 24.92
C TRP A 356 -25.33 10.71 24.18
N LEU A 357 -26.56 10.72 24.68
CA LEU A 357 -27.70 11.44 24.08
C LEU A 357 -27.55 12.97 24.05
N ARG A 358 -26.50 13.52 24.66
CA ARG A 358 -26.13 14.94 24.55
C ARG A 358 -25.48 15.30 23.22
N ILE A 359 -25.20 14.31 22.36
CA ILE A 359 -24.69 14.53 21.01
C ILE A 359 -25.67 15.36 20.18
N THR A 360 -25.14 16.28 19.38
CA THR A 360 -25.94 17.10 18.46
C THR A 360 -26.03 16.46 17.07
N PRO A 361 -27.02 16.85 16.23
CA PRO A 361 -27.13 16.34 14.86
C PRO A 361 -25.85 16.52 14.04
N ASP A 362 -25.17 17.66 14.16
CA ASP A 362 -23.93 17.95 13.42
C ASP A 362 -22.75 17.07 13.87
N GLN A 363 -22.79 16.53 15.08
CA GLN A 363 -21.76 15.64 15.64
C GLN A 363 -22.03 14.17 15.33
N LEU A 364 -23.27 13.80 15.05
CA LEU A 364 -23.67 12.43 14.73
C LEU A 364 -23.52 12.14 13.24
N ARG A 365 -22.35 11.62 12.86
CA ARG A 365 -22.08 11.14 11.51
C ARG A 365 -22.69 9.75 11.36
N LEU A 366 -23.82 9.63 10.67
CA LEU A 366 -24.46 8.32 10.46
C LEU A 366 -23.62 7.46 9.53
N ALA A 367 -23.47 6.18 9.89
CA ALA A 367 -22.80 5.21 9.04
C ALA A 367 -23.70 4.82 7.85
N PRO A 368 -23.13 4.55 6.66
CA PRO A 368 -23.88 3.99 5.55
C PRO A 368 -24.36 2.56 5.86
N ALA A 369 -25.14 1.97 4.96
CA ALA A 369 -25.63 0.61 5.09
C ALA A 369 -24.49 -0.40 5.33
N VAL A 370 -24.77 -1.46 6.11
CA VAL A 370 -23.77 -2.46 6.53
C VAL A 370 -23.08 -3.09 5.32
N GLU A 371 -23.83 -3.32 4.25
CA GLU A 371 -23.34 -3.89 2.99
C GLU A 371 -22.27 -3.00 2.36
N VAL A 372 -22.44 -1.68 2.43
CA VAL A 372 -21.45 -0.70 1.93
C VAL A 372 -20.22 -0.70 2.82
N LEU A 373 -20.39 -0.64 4.14
CA LEU A 373 -19.26 -0.68 5.09
C LEU A 373 -18.41 -1.93 4.90
N ARG A 374 -19.06 -3.09 4.72
CA ARG A 374 -18.39 -4.37 4.47
C ARG A 374 -17.54 -4.32 3.20
N GLN A 375 -17.88 -3.49 2.21
CA GLN A 375 -17.09 -3.36 0.97
C GLN A 375 -15.82 -2.52 1.13
N LEU A 376 -15.70 -1.69 2.17
CA LEU A 376 -14.57 -0.75 2.33
C LEU A 376 -13.28 -1.42 2.85
N ALA A 377 -13.39 -2.61 3.44
CA ALA A 377 -12.32 -3.35 4.10
C ALA A 377 -11.30 -3.99 3.12
N THR A 378 -10.65 -3.18 2.27
CA THR A 378 -9.80 -3.66 1.16
C THR A 378 -8.32 -3.70 1.51
N SER A 379 -7.61 -4.74 1.05
CA SER A 379 -6.16 -4.89 1.20
C SER A 379 -5.38 -3.82 0.43
N ALA A 380 -4.06 -3.76 0.65
CA ALA A 380 -3.15 -2.99 -0.19
C ALA A 380 -3.34 -3.37 -1.68
N PRO A 381 -3.43 -2.37 -2.59
CA PRO A 381 -3.43 -2.62 -4.02
C PRO A 381 -2.18 -3.38 -4.45
N LYS A 382 -2.35 -4.46 -5.22
CA LYS A 382 -1.25 -5.21 -5.82
C LYS A 382 -1.38 -5.16 -7.34
N ALA A 383 -0.32 -4.74 -8.02
CA ALA A 383 -0.30 -4.76 -9.48
C ALA A 383 -0.25 -6.22 -10.01
N CYS A 384 -1.21 -6.57 -10.85
CA CYS A 384 -1.28 -7.81 -11.62
C CYS A 384 -1.28 -7.47 -13.12
N THR A 385 -0.72 -8.38 -13.93
CA THR A 385 -0.74 -8.23 -15.40
C THR A 385 -1.84 -9.09 -15.99
N VAL A 386 -2.65 -8.50 -16.87
CA VAL A 386 -3.69 -9.22 -17.62
C VAL A 386 -3.04 -10.09 -18.68
N ARG A 387 -3.35 -11.39 -18.70
CA ARG A 387 -2.95 -12.36 -19.73
C ARG A 387 -4.17 -13.19 -20.11
N ASP A 388 -4.49 -13.24 -21.39
CA ASP A 388 -5.65 -13.95 -21.94
C ASP A 388 -6.97 -13.60 -21.22
N CYS A 389 -7.18 -12.30 -20.94
CA CYS A 389 -8.31 -11.79 -20.16
C CYS A 389 -8.44 -12.41 -18.75
N MET A 390 -7.33 -12.87 -18.19
CA MET A 390 -7.24 -13.41 -16.83
C MET A 390 -6.11 -12.72 -16.05
N ILE A 391 -6.20 -12.78 -14.72
CA ILE A 391 -5.14 -12.34 -13.81
C ILE A 391 -4.76 -13.48 -12.86
N ARG A 392 -3.49 -13.51 -12.44
CA ARG A 392 -3.02 -14.43 -11.40
C ARG A 392 -2.77 -13.68 -10.10
N PHE A 393 -3.42 -14.11 -9.02
CA PHE A 393 -3.27 -13.52 -7.69
C PHE A 393 -3.32 -14.62 -6.63
N ARG A 394 -2.40 -14.59 -5.65
CA ARG A 394 -2.25 -15.63 -4.59
C ARG A 394 -2.32 -17.08 -5.12
N SER A 395 -1.58 -17.35 -6.20
CA SER A 395 -1.53 -18.65 -6.90
C SER A 395 -2.83 -19.12 -7.57
N GLN A 396 -3.90 -18.33 -7.53
CA GLN A 396 -5.18 -18.61 -8.18
C GLN A 396 -5.37 -17.74 -9.44
N GLN A 397 -6.26 -18.17 -10.34
CA GLN A 397 -6.61 -17.46 -11.57
C GLN A 397 -8.01 -16.85 -11.44
N TYR A 398 -8.16 -15.63 -11.93
CA TYR A 398 -9.43 -14.89 -11.90
C TYR A 398 -9.77 -14.36 -13.28
N ASP A 399 -11.05 -14.38 -13.61
CA ASP A 399 -11.60 -13.92 -14.88
C ASP A 399 -11.82 -12.40 -14.86
N VAL A 400 -11.25 -11.69 -15.83
CA VAL A 400 -11.45 -10.24 -15.97
C VAL A 400 -12.14 -9.84 -17.27
N ARG A 401 -12.72 -10.81 -18.01
CA ARG A 401 -13.46 -10.57 -19.25
C ARG A 401 -14.63 -9.60 -19.09
N GLY A 402 -15.25 -9.56 -17.91
CA GLY A 402 -16.35 -8.65 -17.59
C GLY A 402 -15.93 -7.21 -17.28
N VAL A 403 -14.62 -6.91 -17.24
CA VAL A 403 -14.11 -5.57 -16.94
C VAL A 403 -13.87 -4.79 -18.23
N PRO A 404 -14.58 -3.68 -18.47
CA PRO A 404 -14.48 -2.95 -19.73
C PRO A 404 -13.10 -2.29 -19.89
N GLY A 405 -12.60 -2.26 -21.13
CA GLY A 405 -11.38 -1.54 -21.50
C GLY A 405 -10.06 -2.22 -21.14
N LEU A 406 -10.08 -3.42 -20.55
CA LEU A 406 -8.84 -4.17 -20.29
C LEU A 406 -8.22 -4.75 -21.56
N ILE A 407 -6.90 -4.70 -21.62
CA ILE A 407 -6.10 -5.22 -22.74
C ILE A 407 -5.05 -6.21 -22.20
N ASN A 408 -4.76 -7.27 -22.96
CA ASN A 408 -3.67 -8.19 -22.62
C ASN A 408 -2.33 -7.45 -22.54
N GLY A 409 -1.55 -7.71 -21.48
CA GLY A 409 -0.31 -7.01 -21.17
C GLY A 409 -0.48 -5.77 -20.27
N GLN A 410 -1.70 -5.28 -20.08
CA GLN A 410 -1.97 -4.16 -19.19
C GLN A 410 -1.74 -4.55 -17.72
N ARG A 411 -1.22 -3.60 -16.94
CA ARG A 411 -1.10 -3.72 -15.47
C ARG A 411 -2.32 -3.11 -14.82
N VAL A 412 -2.96 -3.87 -13.93
CA VAL A 412 -4.13 -3.46 -13.14
C VAL A 412 -3.86 -3.69 -11.67
N ASP A 413 -4.35 -2.81 -10.82
CA ASP A 413 -4.26 -3.00 -9.38
C ASP A 413 -5.43 -3.82 -8.86
N VAL A 414 -5.11 -4.78 -7.99
CA VAL A 414 -6.11 -5.68 -7.43
C VAL A 414 -6.10 -5.66 -5.91
N VAL A 415 -7.29 -5.76 -5.32
CA VAL A 415 -7.50 -5.78 -3.86
C VAL A 415 -8.41 -6.92 -3.46
N VAL A 416 -8.25 -7.38 -2.22
CA VAL A 416 -9.13 -8.37 -1.58
C VAL A 416 -9.83 -7.74 -0.41
N ASN A 417 -11.10 -8.12 -0.20
CA ASN A 417 -11.85 -7.69 0.96
C ASN A 417 -11.54 -8.59 2.17
N ALA A 418 -11.13 -8.01 3.29
CA ALA A 418 -10.81 -8.74 4.52
C ALA A 418 -12.02 -9.44 5.14
N LEU A 419 -13.24 -8.93 4.88
CA LEU A 419 -14.50 -9.48 5.40
C LEU A 419 -15.12 -10.54 4.47
N ASP A 420 -14.53 -10.75 3.29
CA ASP A 420 -14.94 -11.76 2.32
C ASP A 420 -13.69 -12.45 1.74
N PRO A 421 -13.00 -13.29 2.53
CA PRO A 421 -11.73 -13.89 2.15
C PRO A 421 -11.87 -15.01 1.11
N GLU A 422 -13.04 -15.64 1.02
CA GLU A 422 -13.40 -16.62 -0.01
C GLU A 422 -13.89 -15.95 -1.31
N GLY A 423 -14.23 -14.67 -1.22
CA GLY A 423 -14.70 -13.85 -2.32
C GLY A 423 -13.69 -13.59 -3.42
N SER A 424 -14.26 -13.30 -4.59
CA SER A 424 -13.63 -12.83 -5.81
C SER A 424 -12.67 -11.64 -5.59
N VAL A 425 -11.56 -11.62 -6.33
CA VAL A 425 -10.63 -10.49 -6.34
C VAL A 425 -11.29 -9.26 -6.96
N ARG A 426 -11.00 -8.06 -6.45
CA ARG A 426 -11.51 -6.81 -7.02
C ARG A 426 -10.44 -6.12 -7.85
N VAL A 427 -10.76 -5.83 -9.12
CA VAL A 427 -9.92 -5.08 -10.03
C VAL A 427 -10.27 -3.60 -9.92
N LEU A 428 -9.27 -2.77 -9.65
CA LEU A 428 -9.42 -1.32 -9.56
C LEU A 428 -9.31 -0.70 -10.95
N MET A 429 -10.35 0.03 -11.35
CA MET A 429 -10.35 0.84 -12.55
C MET A 429 -10.44 2.32 -12.17
N PRO A 430 -9.76 3.22 -12.91
CA PRO A 430 -9.92 4.65 -12.68
C PRO A 430 -11.39 5.05 -12.85
N GLY A 431 -11.91 5.82 -11.89
CA GLY A 431 -13.23 6.41 -12.01
C GLY A 431 -13.28 7.50 -13.07
N THR A 432 -14.47 7.91 -13.48
CA THR A 432 -14.67 9.17 -14.22
C THR A 432 -14.26 10.35 -13.35
N GLN A 433 -13.75 11.44 -13.97
CA GLN A 433 -13.17 12.64 -13.32
C GLN A 433 -13.60 12.88 -11.85
N ASP A 434 -12.61 12.89 -10.95
CA ASP A 434 -12.70 13.11 -9.49
C ASP A 434 -13.51 12.09 -8.66
N CYS A 435 -13.95 10.97 -9.25
CA CYS A 435 -14.55 9.87 -8.50
C CYS A 435 -13.52 8.86 -7.98
N ALA A 436 -13.84 8.24 -6.85
CA ALA A 436 -13.08 7.09 -6.31
C ALA A 436 -12.98 5.97 -7.36
N PRO A 437 -11.91 5.14 -7.33
CA PRO A 437 -11.74 4.04 -8.27
C PRO A 437 -12.95 3.10 -8.23
N VAL A 438 -13.33 2.58 -9.40
CA VAL A 438 -14.43 1.62 -9.53
C VAL A 438 -13.86 0.22 -9.29
N HIS A 439 -14.50 -0.54 -8.41
CA HIS A 439 -14.10 -1.90 -8.08
C HIS A 439 -14.95 -2.91 -8.88
N TYR A 440 -14.32 -3.63 -9.80
CA TYR A 440 -14.96 -4.74 -10.52
C TYR A 440 -14.65 -6.07 -9.85
N ILE A 441 -15.67 -6.90 -9.62
CA ILE A 441 -15.52 -8.21 -9.01
C ILE A 441 -15.12 -9.23 -10.08
N ALA A 442 -13.94 -9.82 -9.95
CA ALA A 442 -13.39 -10.84 -10.86
C ALA A 442 -13.55 -12.25 -10.25
N PRO A 443 -14.43 -13.11 -10.79
CA PRO A 443 -14.67 -14.43 -10.24
C PRO A 443 -13.45 -15.34 -10.38
N ARG A 444 -13.27 -16.23 -9.40
CA ARG A 444 -12.23 -17.27 -9.45
C ARG A 444 -12.56 -18.29 -10.53
N ILE A 445 -11.56 -18.70 -11.31
CA ILE A 445 -11.68 -19.79 -12.27
C ILE A 445 -11.12 -21.06 -11.63
N GLY A 446 -11.93 -22.11 -11.56
CA GLY A 446 -11.51 -23.44 -11.13
C GLY A 446 -10.79 -24.21 -12.22
N ARG A 447 -10.30 -25.39 -11.84
CA ARG A 447 -9.72 -26.35 -12.78
C ARG A 447 -10.37 -27.70 -12.57
N ASP A 448 -10.55 -28.43 -13.66
CA ASP A 448 -11.04 -29.80 -13.63
C ASP A 448 -9.96 -30.78 -13.13
N ASP A 449 -10.34 -32.04 -12.99
CA ASP A 449 -9.46 -33.13 -12.52
C ASP A 449 -8.21 -33.33 -13.41
N TRP A 450 -8.24 -32.83 -14.64
CA TRP A 450 -7.15 -32.92 -15.62
C TRP A 450 -6.33 -31.62 -15.72
N GLY A 451 -6.69 -30.60 -14.95
CA GLY A 451 -5.99 -29.32 -14.87
C GLY A 451 -6.37 -28.31 -15.96
N PHE A 452 -7.42 -28.57 -16.76
CA PHE A 452 -8.01 -27.60 -17.67
C PHE A 452 -8.87 -26.60 -16.90
N LEU A 453 -9.11 -25.41 -17.46
CA LEU A 453 -10.00 -24.43 -16.85
C LEU A 453 -11.46 -24.90 -16.96
N ASP A 454 -12.26 -24.72 -15.90
CA ASP A 454 -13.69 -25.07 -15.93
C ASP A 454 -14.47 -24.33 -17.04
N SER A 455 -13.96 -23.19 -17.48
CA SER A 455 -14.54 -22.40 -18.57
C SER A 455 -14.02 -22.77 -19.97
N ALA A 456 -13.14 -23.78 -20.09
CA ALA A 456 -12.59 -24.20 -21.37
C ALA A 456 -13.65 -24.94 -22.19
N ALA A 457 -13.71 -24.64 -23.50
CA ALA A 457 -14.54 -25.40 -24.41
C ALA A 457 -13.94 -26.79 -24.62
N GLN A 458 -14.76 -27.83 -24.54
CA GLN A 458 -14.31 -29.19 -24.81
C GLN A 458 -14.09 -29.36 -26.33
N VAL A 459 -12.87 -29.77 -26.68
CA VAL A 459 -12.45 -29.92 -28.07
C VAL A 459 -13.32 -30.97 -28.77
N GLY A 460 -13.97 -30.56 -29.87
CA GLY A 460 -14.81 -31.43 -30.70
C GLY A 460 -16.30 -31.49 -30.31
N THR A 461 -16.69 -30.95 -29.14
CA THR A 461 -18.10 -30.87 -28.71
C THR A 461 -18.62 -29.44 -28.68
N GLU A 462 -17.80 -28.47 -28.28
CA GLU A 462 -18.18 -27.06 -28.25
C GLU A 462 -17.16 -26.17 -28.97
N TYR A 463 -17.64 -25.31 -29.86
CA TYR A 463 -16.84 -24.24 -30.46
C TYR A 463 -17.18 -22.91 -29.78
N ARG A 464 -16.30 -22.41 -28.90
CA ARG A 464 -16.42 -21.07 -28.32
C ARG A 464 -15.31 -20.18 -28.84
N THR A 465 -15.68 -19.14 -29.56
CA THR A 465 -14.73 -18.10 -29.99
C THR A 465 -14.33 -17.25 -28.78
N ALA A 466 -13.07 -16.83 -28.70
CA ALA A 466 -12.64 -15.91 -27.66
C ALA A 466 -13.45 -14.59 -27.76
N PRO A 467 -13.88 -14.00 -26.65
CA PRO A 467 -14.57 -12.72 -26.67
C PRO A 467 -13.65 -11.64 -27.23
N GLU A 468 -14.22 -10.77 -28.05
CA GLU A 468 -13.50 -9.67 -28.68
C GLU A 468 -13.01 -8.67 -27.61
N THR A 469 -11.70 -8.40 -27.57
CA THR A 469 -11.16 -7.40 -26.65
C THR A 469 -11.34 -5.99 -27.21
N SER A 470 -11.29 -4.97 -26.36
CA SER A 470 -11.31 -3.56 -26.77
C SER A 470 -10.21 -3.23 -27.79
N ALA A 471 -9.03 -3.84 -27.65
CA ALA A 471 -7.93 -3.70 -28.58
C ALA A 471 -8.18 -4.41 -29.92
N ASP A 472 -8.91 -5.51 -29.93
CA ASP A 472 -9.30 -6.19 -31.16
C ASP A 472 -10.33 -5.37 -31.93
N ALA A 473 -11.35 -4.84 -31.23
CA ALA A 473 -12.33 -3.93 -31.80
C ALA A 473 -11.67 -2.67 -32.40
N ALA A 474 -10.73 -2.06 -31.67
CA ALA A 474 -9.97 -0.91 -32.15
C ALA A 474 -9.08 -1.27 -33.36
N ARG A 475 -8.45 -2.46 -33.38
CA ARG A 475 -7.67 -2.91 -34.54
C ARG A 475 -8.54 -3.08 -35.77
N LYS A 476 -9.74 -3.67 -35.64
CA LYS A 476 -10.70 -3.78 -36.75
C LYS A 476 -11.20 -2.43 -37.23
N GLU A 477 -11.48 -1.50 -36.32
CA GLU A 477 -11.83 -0.12 -36.66
C GLU A 477 -10.71 0.57 -37.44
N LEU A 478 -9.46 0.47 -36.98
CA LEU A 478 -8.29 1.01 -37.67
C LEU A 478 -8.07 0.35 -39.04
N ASP A 479 -8.29 -0.96 -39.17
CA ASP A 479 -8.18 -1.66 -40.44
C ASP A 479 -9.28 -1.23 -41.42
N ARG A 480 -10.52 -1.04 -40.95
CA ARG A 480 -11.62 -0.47 -41.76
C ARG A 480 -11.31 0.94 -42.23
N LEU A 481 -10.79 1.79 -41.33
CA LEU A 481 -10.37 3.14 -41.65
C LEU A 481 -9.22 3.16 -42.67
N ALA A 482 -8.18 2.35 -42.45
CA ALA A 482 -7.02 2.27 -43.33
C ALA A 482 -7.38 1.69 -44.72
N MET A 483 -8.32 0.75 -44.79
CA MET A 483 -8.75 0.14 -46.07
C MET A 483 -9.91 0.89 -46.74
N GLN A 484 -10.48 1.92 -46.09
CA GLN A 484 -11.65 2.67 -46.54
C GLN A 484 -12.87 1.77 -46.85
N VAL A 485 -13.19 0.87 -45.93
CA VAL A 485 -14.30 -0.08 -46.04
C VAL A 485 -15.18 -0.07 -44.79
N HIS A 486 -16.42 -0.52 -44.93
CA HIS A 486 -17.40 -0.45 -43.84
C HIS A 486 -17.48 -1.74 -43.01
N THR A 487 -17.03 -2.87 -43.57
CA THR A 487 -17.12 -4.20 -42.92
C THR A 487 -15.74 -4.83 -42.67
N ASP A 488 -15.65 -5.64 -41.62
CA ASP A 488 -14.40 -6.32 -41.24
C ASP A 488 -13.97 -7.36 -42.29
N ALA A 489 -14.95 -8.01 -42.93
CA ALA A 489 -14.71 -8.99 -43.99
C ALA A 489 -14.05 -8.35 -45.22
N GLU A 490 -14.53 -7.17 -45.63
CA GLU A 490 -13.94 -6.42 -46.73
C GLU A 490 -12.54 -5.90 -46.37
N ALA A 491 -12.31 -5.49 -45.12
CA ALA A 491 -11.00 -5.03 -44.66
C ALA A 491 -9.96 -6.15 -44.74
N ALA A 492 -10.33 -7.36 -44.30
CA ALA A 492 -9.48 -8.54 -44.38
C ALA A 492 -9.14 -8.92 -45.83
N VAL A 493 -10.12 -8.88 -46.74
CA VAL A 493 -9.91 -9.14 -48.17
C VAL A 493 -8.99 -8.08 -48.79
N ALA A 494 -9.21 -6.80 -48.50
CA ALA A 494 -8.39 -5.69 -49.01
C ALA A 494 -6.93 -5.77 -48.53
N ARG A 495 -6.71 -6.14 -47.26
CA ARG A 495 -5.37 -6.41 -46.70
C ARG A 495 -4.71 -7.60 -47.38
N LYS A 496 -5.44 -8.71 -47.57
CA LYS A 496 -4.93 -9.90 -48.26
C LYS A 496 -4.55 -9.59 -49.71
N ALA A 497 -5.29 -8.70 -50.35
CA ALA A 497 -5.03 -8.20 -51.70
C ALA A 497 -3.90 -7.14 -51.77
N LYS A 498 -3.26 -6.78 -50.64
CA LYS A 498 -2.20 -5.76 -50.55
C LYS A 498 -2.61 -4.38 -51.11
N ARG A 499 -3.88 -4.00 -50.92
CA ARG A 499 -4.37 -2.66 -51.30
C ARG A 499 -3.59 -1.58 -50.53
N VAL A 500 -3.23 -0.48 -51.21
CA VAL A 500 -2.55 0.67 -50.59
C VAL A 500 -3.49 1.31 -49.57
N ALA A 501 -2.98 1.55 -48.36
CA ALA A 501 -3.76 2.16 -47.28
C ALA A 501 -4.24 3.57 -47.67
N PHE A 502 -5.39 3.99 -47.12
CA PHE A 502 -6.09 5.25 -47.39
C PHE A 502 -6.34 5.50 -48.89
N GLY A 503 -6.44 4.43 -49.69
CA GLY A 503 -6.64 4.51 -51.13
C GLY A 503 -5.51 5.22 -51.88
N GLY A 504 -4.32 5.33 -51.29
CA GLY A 504 -3.19 6.08 -51.86
C GLY A 504 -3.33 7.61 -51.77
N GLN A 505 -4.29 8.13 -51.01
CA GLN A 505 -4.50 9.58 -50.82
C GLN A 505 -3.41 10.25 -49.96
N ILE A 506 -2.65 9.46 -49.20
CA ILE A 506 -1.52 9.95 -48.39
C ILE A 506 -0.28 9.94 -49.26
N ASP A 507 0.23 11.13 -49.58
CA ASP A 507 1.57 11.29 -50.14
C ASP A 507 2.59 11.36 -48.99
N PRO A 508 3.44 10.32 -48.82
CA PRO A 508 4.38 10.26 -47.70
C PRO A 508 5.40 11.40 -47.70
N MET A 509 5.71 11.96 -48.86
CA MET A 509 6.78 12.95 -49.05
C MET A 509 6.27 14.40 -49.06
N LYS A 510 4.95 14.61 -49.03
CA LYS A 510 4.34 15.95 -49.06
C LYS A 510 4.88 16.86 -47.96
N HIS A 511 4.95 16.35 -46.72
CA HIS A 511 5.48 17.11 -45.58
C HIS A 511 6.97 17.49 -45.72
N LEU A 512 7.76 16.72 -46.49
CA LEU A 512 9.17 17.03 -46.77
C LEU A 512 9.34 18.03 -47.91
N ARG A 513 8.49 17.95 -48.95
CA ARG A 513 8.53 18.91 -50.08
C ARG A 513 7.97 20.27 -49.70
N GLU A 514 6.97 20.30 -48.82
CA GLU A 514 6.36 21.52 -48.30
C GLU A 514 7.08 22.03 -47.02
N ALA A 515 8.11 21.32 -46.57
CA ALA A 515 8.94 21.79 -45.47
C ALA A 515 9.62 23.11 -45.88
N ASN A 516 9.39 24.15 -45.08
CA ASN A 516 10.03 25.44 -45.28
C ASN A 516 11.49 25.37 -44.80
N VAL A 517 12.34 24.77 -45.62
CA VAL A 517 13.78 24.68 -45.38
C VAL A 517 14.40 26.01 -45.78
N ALA A 518 14.87 26.78 -44.80
CA ALA A 518 15.58 28.02 -45.06
C ALA A 518 16.77 27.74 -46.00
N PRO A 519 16.88 28.42 -47.15
CA PRO A 519 17.97 28.19 -48.07
C PRO A 519 19.29 28.52 -47.35
N SER A 520 20.23 27.57 -47.38
CA SER A 520 21.57 27.80 -46.87
C SER A 520 22.23 28.91 -47.69
N LEU A 521 22.65 29.99 -47.04
CA LEU A 521 23.40 31.06 -47.70
C LEU A 521 24.70 30.47 -48.25
N PRO A 522 25.01 30.63 -49.56
CA PRO A 522 26.26 30.14 -50.13
C PRO A 522 27.42 30.81 -49.39
N ARG A 523 28.23 30.01 -48.70
CA ARG A 523 29.46 30.52 -48.06
C ARG A 523 30.49 30.78 -49.16
N SER A 524 31.15 31.94 -49.10
CA SER A 524 32.27 32.24 -49.99
C SER A 524 33.38 31.21 -49.78
N GLY A 525 33.60 30.36 -50.79
CA GLY A 525 34.75 29.46 -50.84
C GLY A 525 35.90 30.12 -51.60
N ARG A 526 37.14 29.82 -51.20
CA ARG A 526 38.31 30.16 -52.00
C ARG A 526 38.48 29.06 -53.04
N ILE A 527 38.60 29.42 -54.33
CA ILE A 527 38.93 28.45 -55.37
C ILE A 527 40.28 27.85 -54.98
N ALA A 528 40.31 26.53 -54.79
CA ALA A 528 41.54 25.81 -54.51
C ALA A 528 42.47 25.97 -55.72
N GLN A 529 43.70 26.45 -55.50
CA GLN A 529 44.73 26.37 -56.53
C GLN A 529 45.11 24.90 -56.66
N VAL A 530 44.70 24.30 -57.76
CA VAL A 530 45.05 22.94 -58.15
C VAL A 530 46.03 23.07 -59.30
N ASP A 531 47.23 22.50 -59.17
CA ASP A 531 48.18 22.38 -60.27
C ASP A 531 47.61 21.37 -61.28
N ALA A 532 46.75 21.86 -62.18
CA ALA A 532 46.18 21.07 -63.23
C ALA A 532 47.29 20.73 -64.25
N PRO A 533 47.58 19.44 -64.51
CA PRO A 533 48.58 19.06 -65.49
C PRO A 533 48.15 19.54 -66.87
N GLN A 534 49.13 20.02 -67.65
CA GLN A 534 48.88 20.45 -69.02
C GLN A 534 48.46 19.25 -69.88
N VAL A 535 47.18 19.13 -70.19
CA VAL A 535 46.64 18.09 -71.08
C VAL A 535 46.86 18.53 -72.52
N LEU A 536 47.96 18.08 -73.13
CA LEU A 536 48.21 18.21 -74.56
C LEU A 536 47.50 17.07 -75.29
N ALA A 537 46.63 17.41 -76.25
CA ALA A 537 45.96 16.41 -77.07
C ALA A 537 46.97 15.74 -78.03
N ALA A 538 47.10 14.42 -77.93
CA ALA A 538 47.87 13.64 -78.90
C ALA A 538 47.23 13.75 -80.29
N GLN A 539 48.02 14.06 -81.32
CA GLN A 539 47.55 14.07 -82.70
C GLN A 539 47.08 12.67 -83.10
N ARG A 540 45.80 12.56 -83.51
CA ARG A 540 45.17 11.31 -83.93
C ARG A 540 45.63 10.97 -85.34
N ILE A 541 46.44 9.91 -85.48
CA ILE A 541 46.74 9.29 -86.77
C ILE A 541 45.61 8.32 -87.07
N GLU A 542 44.77 8.61 -88.08
CA GLU A 542 43.71 7.71 -88.52
C GLU A 542 44.27 6.64 -89.47
N PRO A 543 44.14 5.32 -89.18
CA PRO A 543 44.54 4.28 -90.12
C PRO A 543 43.48 4.05 -91.22
N ALA A 544 43.94 3.90 -92.46
CA ALA A 544 43.12 3.75 -93.67
C ALA A 544 42.45 2.35 -93.78
N PRO A 545 41.24 2.24 -94.36
CA PRO A 545 40.51 0.97 -94.49
C PRO A 545 41.05 0.06 -95.61
N ILE A 546 41.33 -1.20 -95.28
CA ILE A 546 41.79 -2.25 -96.21
C ILE A 546 40.57 -2.94 -96.85
N ARG A 547 40.51 -2.99 -98.20
CA ARG A 547 39.57 -3.81 -98.98
C ARG A 547 40.26 -5.14 -99.35
N ALA A 548 39.55 -6.27 -99.23
CA ALA A 548 40.06 -7.58 -99.62
C ALA A 548 39.90 -7.81 -101.14
N GLU A 549 41.00 -8.10 -101.84
CA GLU A 549 41.04 -8.46 -103.27
C GLU A 549 40.92 -9.98 -103.44
N LEU A 550 39.99 -10.44 -104.29
CA LEU A 550 39.85 -11.86 -104.67
C LEU A 550 40.85 -12.19 -105.80
N PRO A 551 41.47 -13.39 -105.80
CA PRO A 551 42.44 -13.76 -106.84
C PRO A 551 41.78 -13.90 -108.22
N PRO A 552 42.53 -13.61 -109.32
CA PRO A 552 42.02 -13.68 -110.69
C PRO A 552 41.70 -15.12 -111.14
N LEU A 553 40.73 -15.26 -112.05
CA LEU A 553 40.27 -16.54 -112.60
C LEU A 553 41.31 -17.12 -113.57
N ASN A 554 41.60 -18.41 -113.47
CA ASN A 554 42.47 -19.06 -114.45
C ASN A 554 41.83 -19.06 -115.86
N HIS A 555 42.61 -19.29 -116.91
CA HIS A 555 42.16 -19.19 -118.30
C HIS A 555 40.99 -20.10 -118.66
N VAL A 556 40.90 -21.27 -118.03
CA VAL A 556 39.80 -22.22 -118.25
C VAL A 556 38.51 -21.69 -117.61
N GLU A 557 38.59 -21.22 -116.36
CA GLU A 557 37.47 -20.58 -115.66
C GLU A 557 37.01 -19.29 -116.33
N ALA A 558 37.96 -18.47 -116.79
CA ALA A 558 37.69 -17.28 -117.58
C ALA A 558 36.92 -17.64 -118.86
N ALA A 559 37.37 -18.63 -119.63
CA ALA A 559 36.68 -19.09 -120.83
C ALA A 559 35.28 -19.64 -120.54
N MET A 560 35.11 -20.40 -119.45
CA MET A 560 33.80 -20.90 -119.02
C MET A 560 32.81 -19.78 -118.68
N ARG A 561 33.30 -18.64 -118.16
CA ARG A 561 32.45 -17.47 -117.87
C ARG A 561 32.24 -16.55 -119.06
N LEU A 562 33.23 -16.42 -119.95
CA LEU A 562 33.15 -15.58 -121.14
C LEU A 562 32.26 -16.20 -122.24
N LYS A 563 32.32 -17.53 -122.43
CA LYS A 563 31.55 -18.25 -123.45
C LYS A 563 30.04 -17.95 -123.42
N PRO A 564 29.32 -18.11 -122.28
CA PRO A 564 27.90 -17.80 -122.24
C PRO A 564 27.60 -16.31 -122.47
N LEU A 565 28.49 -15.40 -122.05
CA LEU A 565 28.32 -13.96 -122.26
C LEU A 565 28.49 -13.57 -123.73
N LEU A 566 29.42 -14.21 -124.45
CA LEU A 566 29.61 -14.02 -125.89
C LEU A 566 28.47 -14.62 -126.71
N GLU A 567 28.00 -15.81 -126.36
CA GLU A 567 26.84 -16.44 -126.98
C GLU A 567 25.56 -15.62 -126.75
N ALA A 568 25.38 -15.06 -125.54
CA ALA A 568 24.30 -14.11 -125.24
C ALA A 568 24.42 -12.79 -126.02
N ALA A 569 25.64 -12.34 -126.30
CA ALA A 569 25.92 -11.18 -127.15
C ALA A 569 25.85 -11.49 -128.67
N GLY A 570 25.44 -12.70 -129.05
CA GLY A 570 25.21 -13.11 -130.45
C GLY A 570 26.46 -13.52 -131.22
N SER A 571 27.60 -13.73 -130.55
CA SER A 571 28.87 -14.15 -131.16
C SER A 571 29.27 -15.56 -130.74
N ALA A 572 29.58 -16.44 -131.70
CA ALA A 572 30.01 -17.80 -131.41
C ALA A 572 31.43 -17.84 -130.81
N TRP A 573 31.64 -18.61 -129.74
CA TRP A 573 32.95 -18.78 -129.13
C TRP A 573 33.92 -19.49 -130.07
N SER A 574 35.10 -18.90 -130.31
CA SER A 574 36.15 -19.45 -131.15
C SER A 574 37.46 -19.64 -130.36
N PRO A 575 38.37 -20.52 -130.82
CA PRO A 575 39.70 -20.66 -130.22
C PRO A 575 40.50 -19.35 -130.21
N ASP A 576 40.21 -18.42 -131.13
CA ASP A 576 40.84 -17.09 -131.18
C ASP A 576 40.47 -16.23 -129.96
N HIS A 577 39.22 -16.30 -129.49
CA HIS A 577 38.80 -15.59 -128.27
C HIS A 577 39.50 -16.11 -127.01
N TYR A 578 39.76 -17.43 -126.95
CA TYR A 578 40.57 -18.02 -125.89
C TYR A 578 42.01 -17.50 -125.93
N ALA A 579 42.64 -17.52 -127.12
CA ALA A 579 44.01 -17.03 -127.31
C ALA A 579 44.15 -15.54 -126.96
N ARG A 580 43.20 -14.68 -127.39
CA ARG A 580 43.19 -13.25 -127.06
C ARG A 580 43.04 -12.98 -125.57
N THR A 581 42.19 -13.75 -124.88
CA THR A 581 42.05 -13.65 -123.41
C THR A 581 43.34 -14.07 -122.71
N ALA A 582 43.94 -15.18 -123.15
CA ALA A 582 45.17 -15.69 -122.58
C ALA A 582 46.37 -14.77 -122.80
N GLN A 583 46.44 -14.12 -123.97
CA GLN A 583 47.47 -13.15 -124.30
C GLN A 583 47.34 -11.85 -123.49
N ARG A 584 46.10 -11.39 -123.26
CA ARG A 584 45.86 -10.13 -122.55
C ARG A 584 46.01 -10.24 -121.03
N TRP A 585 45.65 -11.39 -120.44
CA TRP A 585 45.86 -11.63 -119.00
C TRP A 585 46.60 -12.93 -118.73
N PRO A 586 47.92 -13.00 -118.94
CA PRO A 586 48.69 -14.23 -118.81
C PRO A 586 48.51 -14.96 -117.46
N GLU A 587 48.30 -14.22 -116.38
CA GLU A 587 48.14 -14.75 -115.02
C GLU A 587 46.69 -15.02 -114.59
N GLY A 588 45.73 -14.85 -115.49
CA GLY A 588 44.29 -15.04 -115.24
C GLY A 588 43.48 -13.75 -115.25
N LEU A 589 42.19 -13.86 -115.55
CA LEU A 589 41.27 -12.75 -115.71
C LEU A 589 40.68 -12.32 -114.35
N PRO A 590 40.90 -11.07 -113.90
CA PRO A 590 40.26 -10.55 -112.69
C PRO A 590 38.74 -10.66 -112.76
N VAL A 591 38.12 -11.09 -111.64
CA VAL A 591 36.69 -11.41 -111.58
C VAL A 591 35.82 -10.20 -111.96
N ASP A 592 36.24 -9.00 -111.59
CA ASP A 592 35.56 -7.74 -111.88
C ASP A 592 35.65 -7.31 -113.35
N GLN A 593 36.55 -7.92 -114.14
CA GLN A 593 36.74 -7.59 -115.56
C GLN A 593 36.15 -8.61 -116.54
N VAL A 594 35.49 -9.67 -116.05
CA VAL A 594 34.92 -10.71 -116.91
C VAL A 594 33.86 -10.15 -117.87
N GLU A 595 32.93 -9.34 -117.38
CA GLU A 595 31.84 -8.79 -118.19
C GLU A 595 32.34 -7.75 -119.19
N SER A 596 33.24 -6.85 -118.76
CA SER A 596 33.82 -5.84 -119.65
C SER A 596 34.64 -6.47 -120.77
N TRP A 597 35.37 -7.55 -120.46
CA TRP A 597 36.13 -8.27 -121.47
C TRP A 597 35.25 -9.08 -122.43
N ALA A 598 34.17 -9.70 -121.94
CA ALA A 598 33.19 -10.36 -122.83
C ALA A 598 32.62 -9.39 -123.86
N HIS A 599 32.31 -8.15 -123.45
CA HIS A 599 31.83 -7.10 -124.35
C HIS A 599 32.89 -6.69 -125.38
N ALA A 600 34.15 -6.56 -124.96
CA ALA A 600 35.26 -6.26 -125.86
C ALA A 600 35.51 -7.39 -126.88
N LEU A 601 35.39 -8.66 -126.47
CA LEU A 601 35.51 -9.82 -127.36
C LEU A 601 34.35 -9.92 -128.36
N ALA A 602 33.13 -9.54 -127.97
CA ALA A 602 31.94 -9.60 -128.82
C ALA A 602 31.93 -8.53 -129.91
N THR A 603 32.79 -7.51 -129.79
CA THR A 603 32.87 -6.41 -130.75
C THR A 603 33.96 -6.73 -131.79
N PRO A 604 33.63 -6.89 -133.08
CA PRO A 604 34.65 -7.14 -134.11
C PRO A 604 35.58 -5.93 -134.24
N GLU A 605 36.90 -6.15 -134.23
CA GLU A 605 37.90 -5.09 -134.39
C GLU A 605 37.69 -4.37 -135.73
N ARG A 606 37.25 -3.10 -135.69
CA ARG A 606 37.32 -2.21 -136.85
C ARG A 606 38.79 -1.93 -137.13
N GLY A 607 39.26 -2.46 -138.25
CA GLY A 607 40.67 -2.46 -138.66
C GLY A 607 41.35 -1.08 -138.60
N GLY A 608 42.59 -1.08 -138.13
CA GLY A 608 43.50 0.04 -138.31
C GLY A 608 43.86 0.22 -139.78
N LEU A 609 43.31 1.26 -140.40
CA LEU A 609 43.88 1.90 -141.58
C LEU A 609 45.28 2.44 -141.21
N ARG A 610 46.30 1.99 -141.93
CA ARG A 610 47.64 2.60 -141.98
C ARG A 610 47.84 3.15 -143.40
N LEU A 611 47.85 4.47 -143.55
CA LEU A 611 48.51 5.27 -144.60
C LEU A 611 48.21 6.74 -144.23
N VAL A 612 49.06 7.76 -144.36
CA VAL A 612 50.43 7.95 -144.83
C VAL A 612 50.81 9.36 -144.35
N GLU A 613 52.07 9.58 -143.99
CA GLU A 613 52.60 10.92 -143.76
C GLU A 613 52.61 11.76 -145.05
N GLY A 614 52.27 13.03 -144.93
CA GLY A 614 52.50 14.08 -145.93
C GLY A 614 51.43 15.16 -145.75
N GLY A 615 51.72 16.42 -145.50
CA GLY A 615 52.89 17.23 -145.85
C GLY A 615 52.31 18.61 -146.17
N THR A 616 52.94 19.66 -145.71
CA THR A 616 52.54 21.06 -145.93
C THR A 616 52.45 21.43 -147.42
N ALA A 617 51.46 22.30 -147.70
CA ALA A 617 51.16 23.06 -148.92
C ALA A 617 50.27 22.37 -149.97
#